data_AF-A0A1Z2SL73-F1
#
_entry.id   AF-A0A1Z2SL73-F1
#
_cell.length_a   1.000
_cell.length_b   1.000
_cell.length_c   1.000
_cell.angle_alpha   90.00
_cell.angle_beta   90.00
_cell.angle_gamma   90.00
#
_symmetry.space_group_name_H-M   'P 1'
#
loop_
_entity.id
_entity.type
_entity.pdbx_description
1 polymer ?
#
loop_
_entity_poly.entity_id
_entity_poly.type
_entity_poly.pdbx_seq_one_letter_code
_entity_poly.pdbx_strand_id
1 'polypeptide(L)'
;MNNRNKRLTYRDALTIAEGLFSSALNEFQFSAGQAWAFTLDELDSVKNKTDPKGNIIVLTAIYKLALVNNVELSKSDDYTNDMLLELKESYQQFDECIFDDLNMSTEERLFLKSDMQLVSNKYL
;
A
#
# COMPACT_ATOMS: atom_id res chain seq x y z
N MET A 1 1.27 -21.25 24.23
CA MET A 1 2.49 -20.76 23.53
C MET A 1 2.15 -19.41 22.91
N ASN A 2 3.03 -18.44 23.08
CA ASN A 2 2.86 -17.03 22.74
C ASN A 2 2.57 -16.82 21.23
N ASN A 3 1.34 -16.44 20.87
CA ASN A 3 1.02 -15.82 19.57
C ASN A 3 1.47 -14.35 19.59
N ARG A 4 2.78 -14.11 19.58
CA ARG A 4 3.34 -12.76 19.46
C ARG A 4 3.45 -12.40 17.97
N ASN A 5 2.63 -11.44 17.55
CA ASN A 5 2.81 -10.55 16.40
C ASN A 5 3.39 -11.17 15.13
N LYS A 6 2.52 -11.77 14.30
CA LYS A 6 2.88 -12.07 12.91
C LYS A 6 2.96 -10.72 12.16
N ARG A 7 4.18 -10.29 11.81
CA ARG A 7 4.43 -9.09 11.00
C ARG A 7 3.73 -9.23 9.65
N LEU A 8 3.13 -8.15 9.16
CA LEU A 8 2.58 -8.09 7.81
C LEU A 8 3.73 -8.05 6.79
N THR A 9 3.82 -9.09 5.94
CA THR A 9 4.78 -9.11 4.82
C THR A 9 4.21 -8.32 3.64
N TYR A 10 5.06 -7.96 2.68
CA TYR A 10 4.61 -7.28 1.46
C TYR A 10 3.66 -8.15 0.63
N ARG A 11 3.90 -9.46 0.58
CA ARG A 11 2.98 -10.39 -0.09
C ARG A 11 1.64 -10.48 0.62
N ASP A 12 1.65 -10.56 1.95
CA ASP A 12 0.39 -10.56 2.72
C ASP A 12 -0.39 -9.26 2.47
N ALA A 13 0.29 -8.11 2.45
CA ALA A 13 -0.34 -6.82 2.15
C ALA A 13 -0.98 -6.78 0.76
N LEU A 14 -0.28 -7.29 -0.27
CA LEU A 14 -0.84 -7.42 -1.62
C LEU A 14 -2.07 -8.32 -1.64
N THR A 15 -1.99 -9.51 -1.05
CA THR A 15 -3.11 -10.46 -1.02
C THR A 15 -4.33 -9.88 -0.29
N ILE A 16 -4.12 -9.17 0.81
CA ILE A 16 -5.22 -8.50 1.54
C ILE A 16 -5.82 -7.37 0.69
N ALA A 17 -4.98 -6.53 0.08
CA ALA A 17 -5.43 -5.42 -0.77
C ALA A 17 -6.25 -5.93 -1.97
N GLU A 18 -5.76 -6.97 -2.65
CA GLU A 18 -6.46 -7.60 -3.77
C GLU A 18 -7.81 -8.20 -3.35
N GLY A 19 -7.86 -8.84 -2.18
CA GLY A 19 -9.09 -9.39 -1.60
C GLY A 19 -10.12 -8.30 -1.31
N LEU A 20 -9.72 -7.24 -0.59
CA LEU A 20 -10.59 -6.11 -0.26
C LEU A 20 -11.12 -5.40 -1.51
N PHE A 21 -10.24 -5.15 -2.48
CA PHE A 21 -10.62 -4.52 -3.73
C PHE A 21 -11.59 -5.38 -4.53
N SER A 22 -11.34 -6.69 -4.61
CA SER A 22 -12.23 -7.62 -5.28
C SER A 22 -13.59 -7.72 -4.60
N SER A 23 -13.65 -7.74 -3.27
CA SER A 23 -14.92 -7.68 -2.54
C SER A 23 -15.63 -6.34 -2.77
N ALA A 24 -14.91 -5.23 -2.82
CA ALA A 24 -15.51 -3.93 -3.11
C ALA A 24 -16.14 -3.86 -4.51
N LEU A 25 -15.49 -4.43 -5.51
CA LEU A 25 -16.05 -4.53 -6.86
C LEU A 25 -17.25 -5.48 -6.91
N ASN A 26 -17.12 -6.68 -6.35
CA ASN A 26 -18.08 -7.76 -6.60
C ASN A 26 -19.26 -7.77 -5.61
N GLU A 27 -19.04 -7.37 -4.36
CA GLU A 27 -20.05 -7.43 -3.30
C GLU A 27 -20.73 -6.06 -3.12
N PHE A 28 -19.95 -4.98 -3.11
CA PHE A 28 -20.46 -3.62 -2.94
C PHE A 28 -20.76 -2.89 -4.25
N GLN A 29 -20.41 -3.48 -5.40
CA GLN A 29 -20.64 -2.92 -6.74
C GLN A 29 -20.02 -1.52 -6.91
N PHE A 30 -18.88 -1.28 -6.25
CA PHE A 30 -18.15 -0.03 -6.35
C PHE A 30 -17.49 0.12 -7.72
N SER A 31 -17.35 1.38 -8.18
CA SER A 31 -16.43 1.68 -9.29
C SER A 31 -14.97 1.42 -8.86
N ALA A 32 -14.06 1.28 -9.82
CA ALA A 32 -12.65 1.00 -9.53
C ALA A 32 -12.00 2.04 -8.59
N GLY A 33 -12.34 3.33 -8.73
CA GLY A 33 -11.89 4.38 -7.82
C GLY A 33 -12.46 4.24 -6.40
N GLN A 34 -13.76 3.92 -6.28
CA GLN A 34 -14.40 3.67 -4.99
C GLN A 34 -13.87 2.41 -4.30
N ALA A 35 -13.62 1.33 -5.06
CA ALA A 35 -13.03 0.11 -4.56
C ALA A 35 -11.60 0.34 -4.06
N TRP A 36 -10.83 1.18 -4.76
CA TRP A 36 -9.50 1.59 -4.33
C TRP A 36 -9.54 2.39 -3.03
N ALA A 37 -10.40 3.42 -2.95
CA ALA A 37 -10.58 4.23 -1.75
C ALA A 37 -11.01 3.37 -0.54
N PHE A 38 -11.98 2.47 -0.74
CA PHE A 38 -12.41 1.51 0.29
C PHE A 38 -11.25 0.63 0.76
N THR A 39 -10.47 0.08 -0.18
CA THR A 39 -9.31 -0.77 0.15
C THR A 39 -8.25 0.00 0.93
N LEU A 40 -8.03 1.27 0.56
CA LEU A 40 -7.11 2.16 1.27
C LEU A 40 -7.58 2.41 2.70
N ASP A 41 -8.83 2.79 2.90
CA ASP A 41 -9.39 3.07 4.23
C ASP A 41 -9.35 1.84 5.14
N GLU A 42 -9.71 0.65 4.62
CA GLU A 42 -9.67 -0.60 5.38
C GLU A 42 -8.24 -0.99 5.78
N LEU A 43 -7.26 -0.81 4.89
CA LEU A 43 -5.86 -1.06 5.20
C LEU A 43 -5.22 0.05 6.04
N ASP A 44 -5.75 1.27 5.98
CA ASP A 44 -5.33 2.38 6.84
C ASP A 44 -5.70 2.12 8.31
N SER A 45 -6.77 1.36 8.57
CA SER A 45 -7.08 0.85 9.92
C SER A 45 -5.99 -0.09 10.47
N VAL A 46 -5.21 -0.72 9.58
CA VAL A 46 -4.08 -1.60 9.91
C VAL A 46 -2.75 -0.83 9.94
N LYS A 47 -2.68 0.35 9.33
CA LYS A 47 -1.52 1.24 9.39
C LYS A 47 -1.32 1.71 10.84
N ASN A 48 -0.16 1.39 11.40
CA ASN A 48 0.18 1.85 12.73
C ASN A 48 0.77 3.26 12.63
N LYS A 49 0.06 4.27 13.11
CA LYS A 49 0.51 5.68 13.09
C LYS A 49 1.85 5.90 13.81
N THR A 50 2.28 4.97 14.67
CA THR A 50 3.59 5.03 15.34
C THR A 50 4.69 4.21 14.66
N ASP A 51 4.37 3.49 13.57
CA ASP A 51 5.35 2.74 12.77
C ASP A 51 5.29 3.17 11.29
N PRO A 52 5.97 4.28 10.94
CA PRO A 52 6.06 4.77 9.57
C PRO A 52 6.60 3.73 8.59
N LYS A 53 7.35 2.74 9.10
CA LYS A 53 8.05 1.72 8.28
C LYS A 53 7.07 0.68 7.74
N GLY A 54 6.08 0.29 8.55
CA GLY A 54 5.00 -0.60 8.13
C GLY A 54 4.08 0.04 7.07
N ASN A 55 3.94 1.37 7.09
CA ASN A 55 3.07 2.09 6.17
C ASN A 55 3.55 2.01 4.72
N ILE A 56 4.88 1.96 4.49
CA ILE A 56 5.44 1.86 3.13
C ILE A 56 5.01 0.58 2.44
N ILE A 57 4.96 -0.54 3.16
CA ILE A 57 4.52 -1.83 2.62
C ILE A 57 3.08 -1.73 2.14
N VAL A 58 2.21 -1.21 3.01
CA VAL A 58 0.77 -1.10 2.76
C VAL A 58 0.48 -0.12 1.63
N LEU A 59 1.08 1.07 1.68
CA LEU A 59 0.93 2.09 0.65
C LEU A 59 1.44 1.57 -0.71
N THR A 60 2.62 0.93 -0.76
CA THR A 60 3.12 0.38 -2.03
C THR A 60 2.15 -0.64 -2.61
N ALA A 61 1.60 -1.55 -1.78
CA ALA A 61 0.67 -2.58 -2.23
C ALA A 61 -0.62 -1.96 -2.83
N ILE A 62 -1.20 -0.96 -2.15
CA ILE A 62 -2.45 -0.32 -2.57
C ILE A 62 -2.28 0.52 -3.84
N TYR A 63 -1.17 1.26 -3.95
CA TYR A 63 -0.89 2.04 -5.15
C TYR A 63 -0.48 1.16 -6.33
N LYS A 64 0.17 0.02 -6.07
CA LYS A 64 0.41 -1.00 -7.09
C LYS A 64 -0.91 -1.57 -7.61
N LEU A 65 -1.89 -1.77 -6.73
CA LEU A 65 -3.23 -2.23 -7.12
C LEU A 65 -3.97 -1.21 -7.98
N ALA A 66 -3.90 0.09 -7.64
CA ALA A 66 -4.42 1.17 -8.49
C ALA A 66 -3.81 1.12 -9.90
N LEU A 67 -2.49 0.93 -9.98
CA LEU A 67 -1.76 0.87 -11.25
C LEU A 67 -2.19 -0.32 -12.10
N VAL A 68 -2.33 -1.51 -11.50
CA VAL A 68 -2.75 -2.74 -12.21
C VAL A 68 -4.19 -2.64 -12.71
N ASN A 69 -5.06 -1.98 -11.95
CA ASN A 69 -6.49 -1.86 -12.28
C ASN A 69 -6.84 -0.57 -13.05
N ASN A 70 -5.84 0.18 -13.51
CA ASN A 70 -6.01 1.46 -14.22
C ASN A 70 -6.90 2.47 -13.46
N VAL A 71 -6.79 2.50 -12.13
CA VAL A 71 -7.47 3.51 -11.32
C VAL A 71 -6.79 4.85 -11.58
N GLU A 72 -7.57 5.81 -12.09
CA GLU A 72 -7.12 7.18 -12.31
C GLU A 72 -7.07 7.93 -10.98
N LEU A 73 -5.86 8.26 -10.52
CA LEU A 73 -5.62 9.11 -9.36
C LEU A 73 -5.22 10.49 -9.88
N SER A 74 -5.97 11.53 -9.50
CA SER A 74 -5.78 12.88 -10.05
C SER A 74 -5.43 13.88 -8.97
N LYS A 75 -4.39 14.68 -9.18
CA LYS A 75 -4.06 15.80 -8.28
C LYS A 75 -5.14 16.90 -8.25
N SER A 76 -6.12 16.84 -9.14
CA SER A 76 -7.27 17.76 -9.15
C SER A 76 -8.42 17.33 -8.23
N ASP A 77 -8.42 16.08 -7.79
CA ASP A 77 -9.39 15.56 -6.83
C ASP A 77 -8.74 15.59 -5.44
N ASP A 78 -9.38 16.29 -4.50
CA ASP A 78 -8.78 16.59 -3.19
C ASP A 78 -8.39 15.31 -2.44
N TYR A 79 -9.25 14.29 -2.46
CA TYR A 79 -8.99 13.02 -1.78
C TYR A 79 -7.76 12.31 -2.37
N THR A 80 -7.75 12.08 -3.68
CA THR A 80 -6.61 11.40 -4.32
C THR A 80 -5.32 12.22 -4.24
N ASN A 81 -5.39 13.55 -4.27
CA ASN A 81 -4.24 14.42 -4.04
C ASN A 81 -3.66 14.26 -2.63
N ASP A 82 -4.51 14.25 -1.59
CA ASP A 82 -4.08 14.05 -0.20
C ASP A 82 -3.39 12.69 -0.03
N MET A 83 -3.95 11.64 -0.62
CA MET A 83 -3.35 10.31 -0.55
C MET A 83 -2.01 10.26 -1.30
N LEU A 84 -1.90 10.91 -2.47
CA LEU A 84 -0.64 11.01 -3.21
C LEU A 84 0.44 11.77 -2.43
N LEU A 85 0.06 12.79 -1.66
CA LEU A 85 0.97 13.49 -0.74
C LEU A 85 1.45 12.56 0.37
N GLU A 86 0.57 11.77 0.97
CA GLU A 86 0.96 10.77 1.98
C GLU A 86 1.95 9.73 1.41
N LEU A 87 1.67 9.19 0.22
CA LEU A 87 2.59 8.28 -0.46
C LEU A 87 3.97 8.92 -0.64
N LYS A 88 4.00 10.18 -1.11
CA LYS A 88 5.24 10.91 -1.32
C LYS A 88 6.03 11.08 -0.03
N GLU A 89 5.38 11.52 1.05
CA GLU A 89 6.01 11.72 2.35
C GLU A 89 6.54 10.41 2.91
N SER A 90 5.78 9.32 2.77
CA SER A 90 6.19 7.98 3.21
C SER A 90 7.44 7.50 2.46
N TYR A 91 7.49 7.69 1.14
CA TYR A 91 8.66 7.32 0.34
C TYR A 91 9.87 8.23 0.58
N GLN A 92 9.68 9.51 0.90
CA GLN A 92 10.78 10.41 1.25
C GLN A 92 11.43 10.06 2.59
N GLN A 93 10.65 9.51 3.52
CA GLN A 93 11.14 9.02 4.82
C GLN A 93 11.69 7.59 4.75
N PHE A 94 11.66 6.96 3.57
CA PHE A 94 12.19 5.63 3.37
C PHE A 94 13.73 5.63 3.47
N ASP A 95 14.24 4.83 4.39
CA ASP A 95 15.66 4.50 4.53
C ASP A 95 15.82 2.97 4.36
N GLU A 96 16.87 2.50 3.69
CA GLU A 96 17.11 1.07 3.47
C GLU A 96 17.24 0.27 4.78
N CYS A 97 17.63 0.93 5.89
CA CYS A 97 17.65 0.32 7.22
C CYS A 97 16.27 -0.23 7.65
N ILE A 98 15.17 0.28 7.07
CA ILE A 98 13.81 -0.27 7.25
C ILE A 98 13.74 -1.75 6.95
N PHE A 99 14.46 -2.23 5.94
CA PHE A 99 14.40 -3.64 5.56
C PHE A 99 14.98 -4.56 6.63
N ASP A 100 16.01 -4.10 7.33
CA ASP A 100 16.64 -4.82 8.41
C ASP A 100 15.76 -4.81 9.66
N ASP A 101 15.19 -3.64 9.99
CA ASP A 101 14.25 -3.49 11.11
C ASP A 101 13.00 -4.36 10.94
N LEU A 102 12.57 -4.51 9.70
CA LEU A 102 11.43 -5.33 9.34
C LEU A 102 11.82 -6.82 9.22
N ASN A 103 13.10 -7.18 9.22
CA ASN A 103 13.56 -8.56 8.99
C ASN A 103 13.03 -9.14 7.67
N MET A 104 13.01 -8.34 6.60
CA MET A 104 12.60 -8.78 5.26
C MET A 104 13.66 -9.65 4.62
N SER A 105 13.23 -10.71 3.92
CA SER A 105 14.13 -11.51 3.08
C SER A 105 14.64 -10.71 1.89
N THR A 106 15.79 -11.08 1.33
CA THR A 106 16.34 -10.42 0.13
C THR A 106 15.35 -10.40 -1.03
N GLU A 107 14.61 -11.49 -1.21
CA GLU A 107 13.58 -11.60 -2.24
C GLU A 107 12.43 -10.60 -2.01
N GLU A 108 11.93 -10.50 -0.78
CA GLU A 108 10.86 -9.56 -0.42
C GLU A 108 11.31 -8.10 -0.61
N ARG A 109 12.56 -7.78 -0.25
CA ARG A 109 13.15 -6.46 -0.46
C ARG A 109 13.20 -6.09 -1.94
N LEU A 110 13.62 -7.02 -2.81
CA LEU A 110 13.70 -6.79 -4.25
C LEU A 110 12.31 -6.57 -4.86
N PHE A 111 11.31 -7.36 -4.44
CA PHE A 111 9.94 -7.17 -4.89
C PHE A 111 9.37 -5.81 -4.47
N LEU A 112 9.49 -5.47 -3.19
CA LEU A 112 9.02 -4.19 -2.68
C LEU A 112 9.71 -3.02 -3.39
N LYS A 113 11.04 -3.05 -3.55
CA LYS A 113 11.79 -2.02 -4.27
C LYS A 113 11.33 -1.84 -5.72
N SER A 114 11.12 -2.94 -6.43
CA SER A 114 10.64 -2.90 -7.82
C SER A 114 9.27 -2.24 -7.91
N ASP A 115 8.33 -2.59 -7.04
CA ASP A 115 7.00 -2.01 -7.05
C ASP A 115 6.98 -0.57 -6.55
N MET A 116 7.80 -0.22 -5.54
CA MET A 116 8.02 1.16 -5.12
C MET A 116 8.47 2.02 -6.30
N GLN A 117 9.41 1.53 -7.11
CA GLN A 117 9.88 2.24 -8.30
C GLN A 117 8.78 2.42 -9.35
N LEU A 118 7.96 1.38 -9.60
CA LEU A 118 6.83 1.47 -10.52
C LEU A 118 5.78 2.50 -10.06
N VAL A 119 5.43 2.43 -8.77
CA VAL A 119 4.48 3.35 -8.14
C VAL A 119 5.02 4.78 -8.19
N SER A 120 6.29 4.98 -7.81
CA SER A 120 6.92 6.30 -7.85
C SER A 120 6.90 6.87 -9.27
N ASN A 121 7.31 6.10 -10.28
CA ASN A 121 7.34 6.58 -11.67
C ASN A 121 5.96 6.97 -12.21
N LYS A 122 4.89 6.33 -11.71
CA LYS A 122 3.52 6.61 -12.18
C LYS A 122 2.89 7.79 -11.47
N TYR A 123 3.16 7.98 -10.19
CA TYR A 123 2.34 8.83 -9.32
C TYR A 123 3.10 9.99 -8.66
N LEU A 124 4.43 9.91 -8.53
CA LEU A 124 5.27 10.90 -7.84
C LEU A 124 6.13 11.69 -8.81
#